data_AF-A0A661DBC2-F1
#
_entry.id   AF-A0A661DBC2-F1
#
_cell.length_a   1.000
_cell.length_b   1.000
_cell.length_c   1.000
_cell.angle_alpha   90.00
_cell.angle_beta   90.00
_cell.angle_gamma   90.00
#
_symmetry.space_group_name_H-M   'P 1'
#
loop_
_entity.id
_entity.type
_entity.pdbx_description
1 polymer ?
#
loop_
_entity_poly.entity_id
_entity_poly.type
_entity_poly.pdbx_seq_one_letter_code
_entity_poly.pdbx_strand_id
1 'polypeptide(L)'
;MSGSNLPYHLRPNKAIERQLFIELLLKINRIRSLSEYVYIGFGGPFLEDFKLIHAYFDNKRMISLEIEPHTYQRQRFNQPLSCIECLNMSSGNYIYSYDLKDNAIIWLDYVEPKKLADQLSEFEFLLGKIQPYDVVKITLNANPEALGDKGNTPEEKRKHRFQVFKSRAGKLLQNVDEHQIDKEQFPQVLCGVLKNVVKTPTVKQNSPNHLFQPLTAFVYSDGPHQMLTLTGILLDQNEVKDFMDNTTIGKWSLAIKEWGPPERINVPTLTLREKMFIDSCLPNSTPHEIHEKINFAFDKNPQKSLEMLENYVKYYRYYTYFSKIVV
;
A
#
# COMPACT_ATOMS: atom_id res chain seq x y z
N MET A 1 10.73 16.56 4.53
CA MET A 1 10.46 16.54 3.07
C MET A 1 9.34 15.56 2.83
N SER A 2 8.27 15.95 2.14
CA SER A 2 7.23 15.00 1.71
C SER A 2 7.86 13.96 0.78
N GLY A 3 7.45 12.69 0.89
CA GLY A 3 7.90 11.59 0.01
C GLY A 3 7.54 11.78 -1.49
N SER A 4 6.99 12.95 -1.86
CA SER A 4 6.67 13.39 -3.21
C SER A 4 7.92 13.68 -4.07
N ASN A 5 9.09 13.88 -3.45
CA ASN A 5 10.30 14.33 -4.16
C ASN A 5 11.35 13.24 -4.41
N LEU A 6 11.22 12.04 -3.82
CA LEU A 6 12.14 10.94 -4.13
C LEU A 6 11.77 10.34 -5.50
N PRO A 7 12.66 10.39 -6.50
CA PRO A 7 12.39 9.81 -7.82
C PRO A 7 11.99 8.34 -7.74
N TYR A 8 11.05 7.92 -8.58
CA TYR A 8 10.51 6.56 -8.57
C TYR A 8 11.56 5.46 -8.73
N HIS A 9 12.61 5.71 -9.52
CA HIS A 9 13.70 4.76 -9.71
C HIS A 9 14.54 4.50 -8.45
N LEU A 10 14.40 5.33 -7.41
CA LEU A 10 15.06 5.17 -6.12
C LEU A 10 14.12 4.53 -5.06
N ARG A 11 12.99 3.96 -5.49
CA ARG A 11 11.96 3.39 -4.62
C ARG A 11 11.65 1.92 -4.95
N PRO A 12 12.64 1.02 -4.82
CA PRO A 12 12.47 -0.38 -5.20
C PRO A 12 11.36 -1.06 -4.40
N ASN A 13 11.18 -0.73 -3.11
CA ASN A 13 10.15 -1.37 -2.31
C ASN A 13 8.74 -0.92 -2.71
N LYS A 14 8.51 0.39 -2.96
CA LYS A 14 7.24 0.88 -3.53
C LYS A 14 6.98 0.30 -4.93
N ALA A 15 8.01 0.11 -5.75
CA ALA A 15 7.87 -0.51 -7.07
C ALA A 15 7.39 -1.97 -6.96
N ILE A 16 7.99 -2.75 -6.06
CA ILE A 16 7.53 -4.11 -5.75
C ILE A 16 6.07 -4.10 -5.27
N GLU A 17 5.73 -3.23 -4.31
CA GLU A 17 4.38 -3.14 -3.76
C GLU A 17 3.32 -2.84 -4.85
N ARG A 18 3.63 -1.95 -5.79
CA ARG A 18 2.78 -1.67 -6.96
C ARG A 18 2.56 -2.90 -7.83
N GLN A 19 3.63 -3.63 -8.14
CA GLN A 19 3.53 -4.85 -8.95
C GLN A 19 2.74 -5.96 -8.23
N LEU A 20 2.87 -6.06 -6.90
CA LEU A 20 2.05 -6.96 -6.09
C LEU A 20 0.57 -6.57 -6.11
N PHE A 21 0.26 -5.28 -6.10
CA PHE A 21 -1.12 -4.80 -6.29
C PHE A 21 -1.65 -5.15 -7.68
N ILE A 22 -0.84 -5.02 -8.74
CA ILE A 22 -1.22 -5.47 -10.09
C ILE A 22 -1.48 -6.98 -10.12
N GLU A 23 -0.63 -7.79 -9.48
CA GLU A 23 -0.87 -9.25 -9.41
C GLU A 23 -2.16 -9.58 -8.68
N LEU A 24 -2.45 -8.90 -7.56
CA LEU A 24 -3.72 -9.05 -6.85
C LEU A 24 -4.90 -8.74 -7.78
N LEU A 25 -4.86 -7.60 -8.47
CA LEU A 25 -5.90 -7.20 -9.41
C LEU A 25 -6.04 -8.21 -10.58
N LEU A 26 -4.94 -8.75 -11.12
CA LEU A 26 -4.98 -9.81 -12.13
C LEU A 26 -5.68 -11.09 -11.63
N LYS A 27 -5.56 -11.42 -10.34
CA LYS A 27 -6.30 -12.54 -9.74
C LYS A 27 -7.80 -12.24 -9.64
N ILE A 28 -8.16 -11.01 -9.26
CA ILE A 28 -9.57 -10.55 -9.22
C ILE A 28 -10.16 -10.52 -10.63
N ASN A 29 -9.37 -10.11 -11.63
CA ASN A 29 -9.79 -10.00 -13.03
C ASN A 29 -10.29 -11.34 -13.64
N ARG A 30 -9.99 -12.47 -13.01
CA ARG A 30 -10.45 -13.80 -13.44
C ARG A 30 -11.95 -14.03 -13.27
N ILE A 31 -12.55 -13.39 -12.28
CA ILE A 31 -13.98 -13.54 -12.00
C ILE A 31 -14.77 -12.35 -12.51
N ARG A 32 -14.14 -11.18 -12.63
CA ARG A 32 -14.80 -9.95 -13.06
C ARG A 32 -13.86 -9.06 -13.81
N SER A 33 -14.25 -8.64 -15.02
CA SER A 33 -13.39 -7.80 -15.85
C SER A 33 -13.16 -6.44 -15.20
N LEU A 34 -11.90 -6.12 -14.93
CA LEU A 34 -11.50 -4.84 -14.38
C LEU A 34 -11.45 -3.73 -15.43
N SER A 35 -11.59 -4.04 -16.73
CA SER A 35 -11.63 -3.03 -17.80
C SER A 35 -12.84 -2.09 -17.68
N GLU A 36 -13.92 -2.57 -17.07
CA GLU A 36 -15.15 -1.81 -16.83
C GLU A 36 -15.10 -1.01 -15.52
N TYR A 37 -14.08 -1.23 -14.69
CA TYR A 37 -13.96 -0.52 -13.42
C TYR A 37 -13.48 0.92 -13.63
N VAL A 38 -13.96 1.82 -12.77
CA VAL A 38 -13.41 3.17 -12.63
C VAL A 38 -12.21 3.11 -11.69
N TYR A 39 -11.03 3.52 -12.17
CA TYR A 39 -9.87 3.67 -11.29
C TYR A 39 -9.83 5.06 -10.67
N ILE A 40 -9.72 5.14 -9.34
CA ILE A 40 -9.70 6.41 -8.60
C ILE A 40 -8.48 6.44 -7.70
N GLY A 41 -7.70 7.51 -7.72
CA GLY A 41 -6.54 7.61 -6.84
C GLY A 41 -5.80 8.93 -6.95
N PHE A 42 -4.59 8.97 -6.38
CA PHE A 42 -3.74 10.16 -6.35
C PHE A 42 -2.63 10.04 -7.41
N GLY A 43 -2.76 10.79 -8.51
CA GLY A 43 -1.83 10.70 -9.63
C GLY A 43 -0.48 11.37 -9.42
N GLY A 44 -0.41 12.33 -8.50
CA GLY A 44 0.71 13.28 -8.42
C GLY A 44 1.00 13.96 -9.77
N PRO A 45 2.20 14.50 -9.99
CA PRO A 45 2.50 15.23 -11.21
C PRO A 45 2.67 14.35 -12.46
N PHE A 46 2.76 13.02 -12.32
CA PHE A 46 3.19 12.12 -13.40
C PHE A 46 2.19 11.00 -13.75
N LEU A 47 1.16 10.76 -12.93
CA LEU A 47 0.11 9.77 -13.19
C LEU A 47 0.66 8.34 -13.37
N GLU A 48 1.76 7.98 -12.70
CA GLU A 48 2.43 6.69 -12.88
C GLU A 48 1.53 5.49 -12.56
N ASP A 49 0.79 5.55 -11.44
CA ASP A 49 -0.13 4.48 -11.08
C ASP A 49 -1.28 4.35 -12.09
N PHE A 50 -1.71 5.47 -12.70
CA PHE A 50 -2.75 5.46 -13.74
C PHE A 50 -2.24 4.82 -15.04
N LYS A 51 -1.00 5.15 -15.47
CA LYS A 51 -0.37 4.49 -16.63
C LYS A 51 -0.27 2.99 -16.41
N LEU A 52 0.18 2.58 -15.21
CA LEU A 52 0.34 1.18 -14.87
C LEU A 52 -1.00 0.44 -14.88
N ILE A 53 -2.02 0.97 -14.21
CA ILE A 53 -3.35 0.33 -14.15
C ILE A 53 -3.97 0.22 -15.56
N HIS A 54 -3.95 1.30 -16.34
CA HIS A 54 -4.49 1.27 -17.70
C HIS A 54 -3.74 0.29 -18.61
N ALA A 55 -2.41 0.20 -18.52
CA ALA A 55 -1.61 -0.72 -19.33
C ALA A 55 -1.97 -2.20 -19.09
N TYR A 56 -2.41 -2.56 -17.88
CA TYR A 56 -2.77 -3.94 -17.53
C TYR A 56 -4.25 -4.27 -17.75
N PHE A 57 -5.15 -3.31 -17.53
CA PHE A 57 -6.58 -3.58 -17.46
C PHE A 57 -7.42 -2.80 -18.47
N ASP A 58 -6.83 -1.86 -19.21
CA ASP A 58 -7.52 -1.06 -20.24
C ASP A 58 -8.76 -0.31 -19.72
N ASN A 59 -8.69 0.19 -18.47
CA ASN A 59 -9.76 0.98 -17.85
C ASN A 59 -10.13 2.18 -18.72
N LYS A 60 -11.43 2.33 -19.02
CA LYS A 60 -11.95 3.39 -19.89
C LYS A 60 -12.31 4.68 -19.16
N ARG A 61 -12.34 4.65 -17.83
CA ARG A 61 -12.60 5.81 -16.99
C ARG A 61 -11.70 5.78 -15.77
N MET A 62 -10.96 6.86 -15.55
CA MET A 62 -10.05 6.99 -14.42
C MET A 62 -10.14 8.40 -13.84
N ILE A 63 -10.08 8.55 -12.52
CA ILE A 63 -10.23 9.83 -11.83
C ILE A 63 -9.03 10.06 -10.93
N SER A 64 -8.27 11.12 -11.20
CA SER A 64 -7.12 11.54 -10.40
C SER A 64 -7.48 12.73 -9.54
N LEU A 65 -7.30 12.60 -8.23
CA LEU A 65 -7.51 13.67 -7.26
C LEU A 65 -6.17 14.32 -6.90
N GLU A 66 -6.10 15.65 -6.95
CA GLU A 66 -4.93 16.41 -6.53
C GLU A 66 -5.37 17.71 -5.84
N ILE A 67 -4.92 17.94 -4.61
CA ILE A 67 -5.31 19.13 -3.83
C ILE A 67 -4.39 20.32 -4.13
N GLU A 68 -3.12 20.08 -4.45
CA GLU A 68 -2.12 21.11 -4.60
C GLU A 68 -2.15 21.70 -6.03
N PRO A 69 -2.51 22.99 -6.21
CA PRO A 69 -2.75 23.57 -7.53
C PRO A 69 -1.56 23.49 -8.51
N HIS A 70 -0.32 23.63 -8.02
CA HIS A 70 0.86 23.56 -8.89
C HIS A 70 1.13 22.13 -9.38
N THR A 71 0.95 21.13 -8.51
CA THR A 71 1.04 19.72 -8.86
C THR A 71 -0.08 19.33 -9.81
N TYR A 72 -1.30 19.85 -9.60
CA TYR A 72 -2.43 19.66 -10.51
C TYR A 72 -2.15 20.22 -11.92
N GLN A 73 -1.54 21.41 -12.03
CA GLN A 73 -1.13 21.96 -13.34
C GLN A 73 -0.15 21.02 -14.06
N ARG A 74 0.86 20.50 -13.35
CA ARG A 74 1.81 19.52 -13.90
C ARG A 74 1.13 18.21 -14.27
N GLN A 75 0.20 17.73 -13.44
CA GLN A 75 -0.58 16.52 -13.67
C GLN A 75 -1.38 16.62 -14.96
N ARG A 76 -2.06 17.75 -15.20
CA ARG A 76 -2.79 18.01 -16.45
C ARG A 76 -1.88 18.06 -17.67
N PHE A 77 -0.74 18.73 -17.56
CA PHE A 77 0.25 18.78 -18.65
C PHE A 77 0.79 17.38 -19.00
N ASN A 78 1.06 16.57 -17.97
CA ASN A 78 1.59 15.22 -18.13
C ASN A 78 0.51 14.14 -18.33
N GLN A 79 -0.76 14.52 -18.54
CA GLN A 79 -1.86 13.59 -18.68
C GLN A 79 -1.60 12.62 -19.85
N PRO A 80 -1.37 11.33 -19.59
CA PRO A 80 -0.92 10.40 -20.62
C PRO A 80 -2.06 9.85 -21.48
N LEU A 81 -3.28 9.88 -20.95
CA LEU A 81 -4.45 9.19 -21.52
C LEU A 81 -5.68 10.08 -21.41
N SER A 82 -6.50 10.10 -22.45
CA SER A 82 -7.74 10.90 -22.51
C SER A 82 -8.84 10.38 -21.59
N CYS A 83 -8.75 9.13 -21.12
CA CYS A 83 -9.69 8.54 -20.17
C CYS A 83 -9.47 8.96 -18.70
N ILE A 84 -8.40 9.73 -18.43
CA ILE A 84 -8.09 10.24 -17.09
C ILE A 84 -8.75 11.60 -16.90
N GLU A 85 -9.62 11.72 -15.91
CA GLU A 85 -10.16 12.98 -15.43
C GLU A 85 -9.32 13.46 -14.24
N CYS A 86 -8.60 14.58 -14.41
CA CYS A 86 -7.86 15.21 -13.32
C CYS A 86 -8.74 16.24 -12.61
N LEU A 87 -8.96 16.05 -11.30
CA LEU A 87 -9.77 16.94 -10.47
C LEU A 87 -8.88 17.63 -9.43
N ASN A 88 -8.93 18.96 -9.39
CA ASN A 88 -8.26 19.74 -8.34
C ASN A 88 -9.14 19.78 -7.08
N MET A 89 -9.17 18.69 -6.33
CA MET A 89 -10.07 18.48 -5.19
C MET A 89 -9.41 17.59 -4.13
N SER A 90 -9.80 17.77 -2.86
CA SER A 90 -9.40 16.85 -1.79
C SER A 90 -10.15 15.51 -1.89
N SER A 91 -9.55 14.45 -1.36
CA SER A 91 -10.21 13.15 -1.20
C SER A 91 -11.47 13.25 -0.36
N GLY A 92 -11.43 13.95 0.78
CA GLY A 92 -12.60 14.14 1.64
C GLY A 92 -13.80 14.76 0.90
N ASN A 93 -13.58 15.80 0.09
CA ASN A 93 -14.65 16.42 -0.71
C ASN A 93 -15.21 15.45 -1.76
N TYR A 94 -14.33 14.72 -2.44
CA TYR A 94 -14.75 13.72 -3.44
C TYR A 94 -15.55 12.58 -2.80
N ILE A 95 -15.07 12.03 -1.68
CA ILE A 95 -15.74 10.95 -0.96
C ILE A 95 -17.09 11.45 -0.40
N TYR A 96 -17.18 12.71 0.06
CA TYR A 96 -18.44 13.31 0.52
C TYR A 96 -19.56 13.22 -0.52
N SER A 97 -19.26 13.47 -1.79
CA SER A 97 -20.20 13.37 -2.90
C SER A 97 -20.14 12.05 -3.68
N TYR A 98 -19.36 11.06 -3.23
CA TYR A 98 -19.21 9.78 -3.94
C TYR A 98 -20.55 9.06 -4.12
N ASP A 99 -20.91 8.79 -5.37
CA ASP A 99 -22.18 8.19 -5.79
C ASP A 99 -22.07 7.29 -7.04
N LEU A 100 -20.85 6.89 -7.42
CA LEU A 100 -20.57 6.09 -8.61
C LEU A 100 -21.46 4.84 -8.68
N LYS A 101 -21.95 4.57 -9.89
CA LYS A 101 -22.77 3.38 -10.20
C LYS A 101 -21.95 2.22 -10.72
N ASP A 102 -20.86 2.53 -11.41
CA ASP A 102 -19.88 1.56 -11.86
C ASP A 102 -19.03 1.09 -10.68
N ASN A 103 -18.48 -0.11 -10.80
CA ASN A 103 -17.52 -0.59 -9.82
C ASN A 103 -16.19 0.15 -9.91
N ALA A 104 -15.53 0.27 -8.77
CA ALA A 104 -14.33 1.08 -8.65
C ALA A 104 -13.15 0.33 -8.03
N ILE A 105 -11.96 0.68 -8.52
CA ILE A 105 -10.69 0.42 -7.85
C ILE A 105 -10.25 1.74 -7.25
N ILE A 106 -10.25 1.87 -5.93
CA ILE A 106 -10.01 3.12 -5.23
C ILE A 106 -8.72 3.01 -4.43
N TRP A 107 -7.72 3.82 -4.76
CA TRP A 107 -6.45 3.87 -4.04
C TRP A 107 -6.26 5.22 -3.33
N LEU A 108 -6.46 5.21 -2.01
CA LEU A 108 -6.18 6.32 -1.10
C LEU A 108 -4.70 6.28 -0.66
N ASP A 109 -3.78 6.82 -1.47
CA ASP A 109 -2.32 6.85 -1.20
C ASP A 109 -1.93 7.99 -0.23
N TYR A 110 -2.35 7.94 1.03
CA TYR A 110 -2.08 9.01 1.98
C TYR A 110 -0.63 9.06 2.45
N VAL A 111 -0.06 10.27 2.44
CA VAL A 111 1.34 10.52 2.84
C VAL A 111 1.47 11.44 4.06
N GLU A 112 0.40 12.13 4.48
CA GLU A 112 0.43 13.15 5.53
C GLU A 112 0.15 12.55 6.93
N PRO A 113 1.16 12.28 7.77
CA PRO A 113 0.97 11.64 9.07
C PRO A 113 0.11 12.46 10.04
N LYS A 114 0.11 13.80 9.89
CA LYS A 114 -0.65 14.72 10.75
C LYS A 114 -2.17 14.59 10.58
N LYS A 115 -2.62 14.14 9.40
CA LYS A 115 -4.04 14.02 9.03
C LYS A 115 -4.60 12.60 9.26
N LEU A 116 -3.92 11.77 10.05
CA LEU A 116 -4.34 10.37 10.25
C LEU A 116 -5.80 10.23 10.69
N ALA A 117 -6.29 11.11 11.58
CA ALA A 117 -7.68 11.08 12.01
C ALA A 117 -8.65 11.30 10.84
N ASP A 118 -8.37 12.29 9.99
CA ASP A 118 -9.16 12.61 8.79
C ASP A 118 -9.10 11.44 7.80
N GLN A 119 -7.92 10.88 7.57
CA GLN A 119 -7.69 9.74 6.66
C GLN A 119 -8.45 8.49 7.09
N LEU A 120 -8.50 8.19 8.39
CA LEU A 120 -9.28 7.08 8.94
C LEU A 120 -10.78 7.33 8.78
N SER A 121 -11.22 8.57 8.98
CA SER A 121 -12.62 8.98 8.84
C SER A 121 -13.07 8.94 7.38
N GLU A 122 -12.23 9.39 6.45
CA GLU A 122 -12.45 9.30 5.01
C GLU A 122 -12.52 7.84 4.54
N PHE A 123 -11.66 6.97 5.06
CA PHE A 123 -11.71 5.54 4.78
C PHE A 123 -13.01 4.91 5.30
N GLU A 124 -13.39 5.16 6.55
CA GLU A 124 -14.65 4.69 7.13
C GLU A 124 -15.86 5.13 6.29
N PHE A 125 -15.89 6.42 5.93
CA PHE A 125 -16.99 7.01 5.18
C PHE A 125 -17.06 6.46 3.75
N LEU A 126 -15.91 6.22 3.10
CA LEU A 126 -15.86 5.54 1.80
C LEU A 126 -16.39 4.11 1.88
N LEU A 127 -15.97 3.34 2.89
CA LEU A 127 -16.44 1.95 3.07
C LEU A 127 -17.97 1.86 3.25
N GLY A 128 -18.60 2.92 3.78
CA GLY A 128 -20.06 3.02 3.85
C GLY A 128 -20.75 3.31 2.51
N LYS A 129 -20.02 3.61 1.44
CA LYS A 129 -20.57 4.03 0.14
C LYS A 129 -20.19 3.16 -1.05
N ILE A 130 -19.13 2.37 -0.92
CA ILE A 130 -18.69 1.45 -1.98
C ILE A 130 -19.72 0.36 -2.23
N GLN A 131 -19.64 -0.25 -3.40
CA GLN A 131 -20.54 -1.30 -3.86
C GLN A 131 -19.90 -2.69 -3.80
N PRO A 132 -20.69 -3.77 -3.84
CA PRO A 132 -20.14 -5.12 -3.92
C PRO A 132 -19.16 -5.24 -5.08
N TYR A 133 -18.03 -5.89 -4.82
CA TYR A 133 -16.87 -6.06 -5.70
C TYR A 133 -16.02 -4.81 -5.97
N ASP A 134 -16.27 -3.68 -5.27
CA ASP A 134 -15.31 -2.57 -5.27
C ASP A 134 -14.04 -2.94 -4.51
N VAL A 135 -12.89 -2.60 -5.09
CA VAL A 135 -11.58 -2.84 -4.50
C VAL A 135 -11.07 -1.53 -3.90
N VAL A 136 -10.74 -1.53 -2.62
CA VAL A 136 -10.17 -0.36 -1.94
C VAL A 136 -8.78 -0.68 -1.42
N LYS A 137 -7.83 0.17 -1.79
CA LYS A 137 -6.47 0.19 -1.27
C LYS A 137 -6.25 1.48 -0.51
N ILE A 138 -5.73 1.39 0.71
CA ILE A 138 -5.30 2.54 1.51
C ILE A 138 -3.82 2.44 1.80
N THR A 139 -3.11 3.55 1.70
CA THR A 139 -1.73 3.69 2.15
C THR A 139 -1.67 4.73 3.24
N LEU A 140 -0.95 4.44 4.33
CA LEU A 140 -0.78 5.33 5.46
C LEU A 140 0.69 5.43 5.84
N ASN A 141 1.08 6.58 6.39
CA ASN A 141 2.39 6.73 7.00
C ASN A 141 2.49 5.86 8.26
N ALA A 142 3.44 4.94 8.26
CA ALA A 142 3.70 3.99 9.35
C ALA A 142 5.08 4.22 9.99
N ASN A 143 5.67 5.43 9.86
CA ASN A 143 6.90 5.77 10.58
C ASN A 143 6.54 6.37 11.95
N PRO A 144 6.93 5.74 13.08
CA PRO A 144 6.65 6.28 14.41
C PRO A 144 7.28 7.66 14.66
N GLU A 145 8.41 7.99 14.03
CA GLU A 145 9.05 9.32 14.15
C GLU A 145 8.16 10.45 13.62
N ALA A 146 7.23 10.13 12.71
CA ALA A 146 6.27 11.08 12.15
C ALA A 146 5.19 11.54 13.16
N LEU A 147 5.09 10.85 14.30
CA LEU A 147 4.22 11.23 15.43
C LEU A 147 4.86 12.31 16.31
N GLY A 148 6.12 12.69 16.05
CA GLY A 148 6.85 13.72 16.78
C GLY A 148 7.98 13.14 17.62
N ASP A 149 8.83 14.03 18.10
CA ASP A 149 10.06 13.68 18.84
C ASP A 149 10.25 14.51 20.12
N LYS A 150 9.14 14.97 20.73
CA LYS A 150 9.20 15.69 22.00
C LYS A 150 9.63 14.74 23.13
N GLY A 151 10.63 15.15 23.89
CA GLY A 151 11.24 14.37 24.97
C GLY A 151 12.76 14.37 24.85
N ASN A 152 13.45 14.27 25.98
CA ASN A 152 14.91 14.22 26.05
C ASN A 152 15.43 12.78 26.05
N THR A 153 14.63 11.82 26.52
CA THR A 153 14.98 10.39 26.51
C THR A 153 14.21 9.59 25.45
N PRO A 154 14.71 8.41 25.02
CA PRO A 154 13.96 7.50 24.14
C PRO A 154 12.58 7.12 24.68
N GLU A 155 12.45 6.95 26.00
CA GLU A 155 11.20 6.61 26.68
C GLU A 155 10.19 7.76 26.61
N GLU A 156 10.63 9.00 26.90
CA GLU A 156 9.78 10.18 26.81
C GLU A 156 9.27 10.41 25.38
N LYS A 157 10.16 10.24 24.39
CA LYS A 157 9.82 10.33 22.97
C LYS A 157 8.78 9.29 22.59
N ARG A 158 8.95 8.04 23.02
CA ARG A 158 8.00 6.95 22.76
C ARG A 158 6.63 7.23 23.37
N LYS A 159 6.60 7.65 24.64
CA LYS A 159 5.37 8.04 25.33
C LYS A 159 4.67 9.19 24.63
N HIS A 160 5.40 10.21 24.18
CA HIS A 160 4.85 11.29 23.38
C HIS A 160 4.21 10.79 22.08
N ARG A 161 4.92 9.95 21.31
CA ARG A 161 4.41 9.34 20.08
C ARG A 161 3.14 8.54 20.32
N PHE A 162 3.10 7.75 21.39
CA PHE A 162 1.90 7.00 21.77
C PHE A 162 0.71 7.92 22.07
N GLN A 163 0.91 9.02 22.83
CA GLN A 163 -0.18 9.98 23.10
C GLN A 163 -0.68 10.67 21.82
N VAL A 164 0.22 11.05 20.92
CA VAL A 164 -0.15 11.66 19.62
C VAL A 164 -0.89 10.66 18.74
N PHE A 165 -0.48 9.39 18.73
CA PHE A 165 -1.18 8.36 17.98
C PHE A 165 -2.56 8.07 18.58
N LYS A 166 -2.65 7.95 19.91
CA LYS A 166 -3.90 7.72 20.64
C LYS A 166 -4.91 8.84 20.40
N SER A 167 -4.49 10.10 20.37
CA SER A 167 -5.39 11.22 20.07
C SER A 167 -5.91 11.19 18.64
N ARG A 168 -5.09 10.74 17.67
CA ARG A 168 -5.49 10.62 16.25
C ARG A 168 -6.37 9.41 15.95
N ALA A 169 -6.04 8.24 16.50
CA ALA A 169 -6.79 7.00 16.29
C ALA A 169 -8.08 6.94 17.14
N GLY A 170 -8.12 7.64 18.28
CA GLY A 170 -9.29 7.74 19.13
C GLY A 170 -9.82 6.38 19.58
N LYS A 171 -11.13 6.16 19.39
CA LYS A 171 -11.83 4.92 19.82
C LYS A 171 -11.46 3.69 18.99
N LEU A 172 -10.81 3.87 17.84
CA LEU A 172 -10.36 2.76 16.98
C LEU A 172 -9.13 2.06 17.58
N LEU A 173 -8.44 2.67 18.53
CA LEU A 173 -7.32 2.08 19.23
C LEU A 173 -7.81 1.18 20.37
N GLN A 174 -7.47 -0.11 20.34
CA GLN A 174 -7.85 -1.08 21.38
C GLN A 174 -6.65 -1.94 21.76
N ASN A 175 -6.39 -2.08 23.07
CA ASN A 175 -5.37 -2.98 23.63
C ASN A 175 -3.96 -2.76 23.05
N VAL A 176 -3.52 -1.50 22.98
CA VAL A 176 -2.17 -1.14 22.49
C VAL A 176 -1.36 -0.49 23.59
N ASP A 177 -0.14 -0.97 23.74
CA ASP A 177 0.85 -0.47 24.68
C ASP A 177 1.83 0.53 24.01
N GLU A 178 2.41 1.43 24.81
CA GLU A 178 3.36 2.43 24.31
C GLU A 178 4.65 1.82 23.72
N HIS A 179 5.04 0.64 24.19
CA HIS A 179 6.21 -0.08 23.66
C HIS A 179 6.01 -0.52 22.20
N GLN A 180 4.76 -0.63 21.74
CA GLN A 180 4.45 -1.05 20.37
C GLN A 180 4.54 0.07 19.33
N ILE A 181 4.89 1.30 19.75
CA ILE A 181 5.06 2.46 18.87
C ILE A 181 6.54 2.59 18.44
N ASP A 182 7.05 1.55 17.79
CA ASP A 182 8.39 1.46 17.18
C ASP A 182 8.34 1.07 15.69
N LYS A 183 9.48 1.00 15.00
CA LYS A 183 9.52 0.76 13.54
C LYS A 183 9.09 -0.67 13.16
N GLU A 184 9.14 -1.57 14.11
CA GLU A 184 8.90 -2.99 13.94
C GLU A 184 7.40 -3.30 14.15
N GLN A 185 6.81 -2.78 15.22
CA GLN A 185 5.46 -3.10 15.69
C GLN A 185 4.38 -2.09 15.30
N PHE A 186 4.74 -0.80 15.10
CA PHE A 186 3.76 0.24 14.77
C PHE A 186 2.93 -0.07 13.50
N PRO A 187 3.49 -0.63 12.40
CA PRO A 187 2.68 -1.03 11.25
C PRO A 187 1.58 -2.05 11.58
N GLN A 188 1.85 -3.00 12.47
CA GLN A 188 0.85 -3.97 12.92
C GLN A 188 -0.25 -3.30 13.75
N VAL A 189 0.13 -2.37 14.63
CA VAL A 189 -0.81 -1.55 15.41
C VAL A 189 -1.74 -0.77 14.48
N LEU A 190 -1.18 -0.13 13.44
CA LEU A 190 -1.95 0.64 12.46
C LEU A 190 -2.87 -0.27 11.62
N CYS A 191 -2.43 -1.47 11.26
CA CYS A 191 -3.27 -2.49 10.62
C CYS A 191 -4.45 -2.89 11.53
N GLY A 192 -4.23 -3.02 12.85
CA GLY A 192 -5.28 -3.24 13.84
C GLY A 192 -6.29 -2.10 13.93
N VAL A 193 -5.85 -0.85 13.78
CA VAL A 193 -6.75 0.31 13.68
C VAL A 193 -7.62 0.22 12.42
N LEU A 194 -7.06 -0.13 11.26
CA LEU A 194 -7.84 -0.33 10.03
C LEU A 194 -8.84 -1.48 10.14
N LYS A 195 -8.47 -2.58 10.80
CA LYS A 195 -9.39 -3.67 11.16
C LYS A 195 -10.59 -3.18 11.96
N ASN A 196 -10.35 -2.24 12.88
CA ASN A 196 -11.42 -1.68 13.70
C ASN A 196 -12.30 -0.70 12.91
N VAL A 197 -11.75 0.05 11.95
CA VAL A 197 -12.53 0.88 11.00
C VAL A 197 -13.50 0.01 10.19
N VAL A 198 -13.03 -1.11 9.66
CA VAL A 198 -13.87 -2.04 8.88
C VAL A 198 -15.04 -2.62 9.69
N LYS A 199 -14.91 -2.66 11.03
CA LYS A 199 -15.93 -3.20 11.93
C LYS A 199 -16.93 -2.17 12.43
N THR A 200 -16.80 -0.89 12.06
CA THR A 200 -17.69 0.14 12.58
C THR A 200 -19.12 -0.03 12.08
N PRO A 201 -20.13 0.45 12.85
CA PRO A 201 -21.53 0.36 12.44
C PRO A 201 -21.81 1.06 11.11
N THR A 202 -21.10 2.15 10.80
CA THR A 202 -21.20 2.91 9.55
C THR A 202 -21.05 2.01 8.33
N VAL A 203 -20.09 1.09 8.37
CA VAL A 203 -19.84 0.11 7.29
C VAL A 203 -20.94 -0.95 7.24
N LYS A 204 -21.44 -1.40 8.40
CA LYS A 204 -22.45 -2.48 8.49
C LYS A 204 -23.87 -2.05 8.12
N GLN A 205 -24.25 -0.80 8.41
CA GLN A 205 -25.62 -0.32 8.20
C GLN A 205 -26.00 -0.28 6.72
N ASN A 206 -25.06 0.06 5.84
CA ASN A 206 -25.33 0.21 4.41
C ASN A 206 -25.21 -1.11 3.63
N SER A 207 -24.75 -2.19 4.27
CA SER A 207 -24.54 -3.49 3.61
C SER A 207 -24.57 -4.65 4.62
N PRO A 208 -25.75 -5.02 5.16
CA PRO A 208 -25.87 -5.98 6.27
C PRO A 208 -25.34 -7.38 5.96
N ASN A 209 -25.36 -7.79 4.69
CA ASN A 209 -24.83 -9.08 4.22
C ASN A 209 -23.44 -8.99 3.61
N HIS A 210 -22.86 -7.78 3.48
CA HIS A 210 -21.53 -7.63 2.90
C HIS A 210 -20.49 -7.35 3.98
N LEU A 211 -19.26 -7.77 3.69
CA LEU A 211 -18.09 -7.50 4.52
C LEU A 211 -16.95 -7.01 3.65
N PHE A 212 -16.15 -6.10 4.19
CA PHE A 212 -14.89 -5.71 3.57
C PHE A 212 -13.84 -6.79 3.90
N GLN A 213 -13.53 -7.62 2.90
CA GLN A 213 -12.57 -8.70 2.99
C GLN A 213 -11.17 -8.13 2.74
N PRO A 214 -10.26 -8.10 3.74
CA PRO A 214 -8.87 -7.76 3.48
C PRO A 214 -8.23 -8.83 2.59
N LEU A 215 -7.45 -8.40 1.60
CA LEU A 215 -6.80 -9.28 0.62
C LEU A 215 -5.28 -9.28 0.80
N THR A 216 -4.66 -8.13 1.01
CA THR A 216 -3.21 -8.00 1.25
C THR A 216 -2.90 -6.82 2.16
N ALA A 217 -1.83 -6.91 2.95
CA ALA A 217 -1.26 -5.76 3.63
C ALA A 217 0.26 -5.83 3.58
N PHE A 218 0.89 -4.73 3.20
CA PHE A 218 2.34 -4.64 3.08
C PHE A 218 2.90 -3.47 3.86
N VAL A 219 4.06 -3.66 4.47
CA VAL A 219 4.89 -2.59 5.00
C VAL A 219 6.18 -2.47 4.20
N TYR A 220 6.49 -1.26 3.75
CA TYR A 220 7.71 -0.98 3.00
C TYR A 220 8.34 0.32 3.45
N SER A 221 9.64 0.49 3.17
CA SER A 221 10.36 1.74 3.43
C SER A 221 11.30 2.05 2.27
N ASP A 222 11.15 3.24 1.68
CA ASP A 222 12.13 3.78 0.73
C ASP A 222 12.66 5.09 1.32
N GLY A 223 13.90 5.04 1.82
CA GLY A 223 14.47 6.12 2.65
C GLY A 223 13.90 6.15 4.07
N PRO A 224 13.68 7.33 4.69
CA PRO A 224 13.23 7.45 6.08
C PRO A 224 11.71 7.23 6.25
N HIS A 225 10.98 6.93 5.17
CA HIS A 225 9.52 6.88 5.19
C HIS A 225 9.02 5.45 5.09
N GLN A 226 8.58 4.92 6.23
CA GLN A 226 7.88 3.65 6.32
C GLN A 226 6.39 3.85 6.04
N MET A 227 5.83 3.03 5.16
CA MET A 227 4.44 3.09 4.74
C MET A 227 3.76 1.75 4.98
N LEU A 228 2.50 1.79 5.39
CA LEU A 228 1.60 0.63 5.45
C LEU A 228 0.61 0.72 4.30
N THR A 229 0.36 -0.39 3.63
CA THR A 229 -0.72 -0.55 2.66
C THR A 229 -1.67 -1.64 3.13
N LEU A 230 -2.96 -1.45 2.89
CA LEU A 230 -3.99 -2.47 3.03
C LEU A 230 -4.87 -2.41 1.78
N THR A 231 -5.06 -3.56 1.14
CA THR A 231 -6.04 -3.72 0.05
C THR A 231 -7.12 -4.68 0.51
N GLY A 232 -8.37 -4.35 0.23
CA GLY A 232 -9.50 -5.23 0.43
C GLY A 232 -10.60 -5.02 -0.60
N ILE A 233 -11.62 -5.84 -0.53
CA ILE A 233 -12.76 -5.84 -1.46
C ILE A 233 -14.06 -5.98 -0.66
N LEU A 234 -15.13 -5.31 -1.09
CA LEU A 234 -16.46 -5.53 -0.51
C LEU A 234 -17.10 -6.77 -1.15
N LEU A 235 -17.50 -7.77 -0.37
CA LEU A 235 -18.12 -9.00 -0.87
C LEU A 235 -19.33 -9.36 -0.03
N ASP A 236 -20.30 -10.09 -0.61
CA ASP A 236 -21.30 -10.78 0.20
C ASP A 236 -20.60 -11.84 1.06
N GLN A 237 -20.97 -11.92 2.34
CA GLN A 237 -20.38 -12.85 3.30
C GLN A 237 -20.42 -14.32 2.84
N ASN A 238 -21.43 -14.68 2.04
CA ASN A 238 -21.60 -16.03 1.52
C ASN A 238 -20.71 -16.30 0.30
N GLU A 239 -20.22 -15.26 -0.38
CA GLU A 239 -19.39 -15.38 -1.59
C GLU A 239 -17.89 -15.39 -1.28
N VAL A 240 -17.48 -15.04 -0.05
CA VAL A 240 -16.05 -14.89 0.30
C VAL A 240 -15.24 -16.14 -0.02
N LYS A 241 -15.75 -17.32 0.34
CA LYS A 241 -15.02 -18.58 0.11
C LYS A 241 -14.83 -18.84 -1.38
N ASP A 242 -15.92 -18.77 -2.14
CA ASP A 242 -15.91 -19.02 -3.59
C ASP A 242 -15.05 -17.98 -4.31
N PHE A 243 -15.11 -16.71 -3.91
CA PHE A 243 -14.23 -15.66 -4.41
C PHE A 243 -12.76 -16.00 -4.19
N MET A 244 -12.37 -16.38 -2.96
CA MET A 244 -10.97 -16.66 -2.62
C MET A 244 -10.43 -17.88 -3.36
N ASP A 245 -11.27 -18.89 -3.60
CA ASP A 245 -10.92 -20.10 -4.34
C ASP A 245 -10.80 -19.84 -5.85
N ASN A 246 -11.81 -19.20 -6.45
CA ASN A 246 -11.88 -18.96 -7.90
C ASN A 246 -10.85 -17.95 -8.39
N THR A 247 -10.55 -16.92 -7.59
CA THR A 247 -9.46 -15.97 -7.87
C THR A 247 -8.08 -16.56 -7.58
N THR A 248 -8.00 -17.70 -6.88
CA THR A 248 -6.78 -18.31 -6.31
C THR A 248 -6.07 -17.45 -5.26
N ILE A 249 -6.68 -16.36 -4.79
CA ILE A 249 -6.12 -15.51 -3.73
C ILE A 249 -5.95 -16.31 -2.44
N GLY A 250 -6.88 -17.23 -2.11
CA GLY A 250 -6.78 -18.09 -0.93
C GLY A 250 -5.52 -18.99 -0.90
N LYS A 251 -4.95 -19.28 -2.07
CA LYS A 251 -3.70 -20.06 -2.23
C LYS A 251 -2.46 -19.18 -2.36
N TRP A 252 -2.62 -17.87 -2.53
CA TRP A 252 -1.49 -16.96 -2.68
C TRP A 252 -0.81 -16.72 -1.34
N SER A 253 0.51 -16.93 -1.28
CA SER A 253 1.29 -16.83 -0.05
C SER A 253 1.32 -15.43 0.56
N LEU A 254 1.00 -14.40 -0.22
CA LEU A 254 0.97 -13.00 0.21
C LEU A 254 -0.43 -12.51 0.60
N ALA A 255 -1.45 -13.37 0.45
CA ALA A 255 -2.82 -13.01 0.79
C ALA A 255 -3.05 -13.04 2.31
N ILE A 256 -3.89 -12.11 2.78
CA ILE A 256 -4.42 -12.12 4.14
C ILE A 256 -5.47 -13.23 4.23
N LYS A 257 -5.14 -14.28 4.98
CA LYS A 257 -6.10 -15.33 5.38
C LYS A 257 -6.80 -14.96 6.69
N GLU A 258 -6.03 -14.38 7.59
CA GLU A 258 -6.49 -13.86 8.87
C GLU A 258 -5.80 -12.52 9.14
N TRP A 259 -6.50 -11.61 9.82
CA TRP A 259 -5.92 -10.34 10.23
C TRP A 259 -4.71 -10.56 11.12
N GLY A 260 -3.54 -10.13 10.65
CA GLY A 260 -2.26 -10.31 11.33
C GLY A 260 -1.26 -9.20 11.00
N PRO A 261 0.03 -9.41 11.29
CA PRO A 261 1.07 -8.46 10.92
C PRO A 261 1.13 -8.31 9.39
N PRO A 262 1.35 -7.09 8.87
CA PRO A 262 1.51 -6.87 7.43
C PRO A 262 2.81 -7.52 6.93
N GLU A 263 2.80 -7.97 5.68
CA GLU A 263 3.96 -8.55 5.01
C GLU A 263 5.03 -7.48 4.76
N ARG A 264 6.27 -7.76 5.14
CA ARG A 264 7.37 -6.80 4.96
C ARG A 264 7.94 -6.90 3.55
N ILE A 265 8.19 -5.74 2.94
CA ILE A 265 8.95 -5.58 1.70
C ILE A 265 10.18 -4.75 2.06
N ASN A 266 11.32 -5.42 2.17
CA ASN A 266 12.61 -4.79 2.48
C ASN A 266 13.72 -5.43 1.64
N VAL A 267 13.81 -5.03 0.37
CA VAL A 267 14.84 -5.53 -0.55
C VAL A 267 16.12 -4.68 -0.47
N PRO A 268 17.31 -5.28 -0.70
CA PRO A 268 18.55 -4.54 -0.76
C PRO A 268 18.59 -3.62 -1.98
N THR A 269 19.35 -2.52 -1.84
CA THR A 269 19.77 -1.74 -2.99
C THR A 269 20.85 -2.54 -3.69
N LEU A 270 20.60 -2.90 -4.95
CA LEU A 270 21.49 -3.74 -5.73
C LEU A 270 22.03 -2.97 -6.93
N THR A 271 23.32 -3.16 -7.22
CA THR A 271 23.85 -2.86 -8.55
C THR A 271 23.31 -3.84 -9.58
N LEU A 272 23.39 -3.50 -10.87
CA LEU A 272 22.98 -4.42 -11.94
C LEU A 272 23.75 -5.75 -11.86
N ARG A 273 25.06 -5.70 -11.57
CA ARG A 273 25.91 -6.89 -11.48
C ARG A 273 25.50 -7.79 -10.31
N GLU A 274 25.23 -7.21 -9.15
CA GLU A 274 24.76 -7.95 -7.97
C GLU A 274 23.40 -8.59 -8.24
N LYS A 275 22.47 -7.84 -8.85
CA LYS A 275 21.18 -8.36 -9.26
C LYS A 275 21.32 -9.55 -10.22
N MET A 276 22.08 -9.38 -11.31
CA MET A 276 22.31 -10.44 -12.29
C MET A 276 22.94 -11.69 -11.66
N PHE A 277 23.87 -11.51 -10.72
CA PHE A 277 24.48 -12.61 -9.99
C PHE A 277 23.45 -13.37 -9.14
N ILE A 278 22.68 -12.66 -8.31
CA ILE A 278 21.64 -13.27 -7.47
C ILE A 278 20.61 -13.98 -8.35
N ASP A 279 20.13 -13.33 -9.42
CA ASP A 279 19.17 -13.90 -10.35
C ASP A 279 19.68 -15.17 -11.02
N SER A 280 20.97 -15.24 -11.37
CA SER A 280 21.58 -16.45 -11.96
C SER A 280 21.57 -17.67 -11.03
N CYS A 281 21.41 -17.45 -9.72
CA CYS A 281 21.31 -18.51 -8.73
C CYS A 281 19.87 -18.99 -8.50
N LEU A 282 18.87 -18.20 -8.92
CA LEU A 282 17.46 -18.47 -8.69
C LEU A 282 16.84 -19.30 -9.84
N PRO A 283 15.80 -20.12 -9.57
CA PRO A 283 15.14 -20.30 -8.27
C PRO A 283 15.76 -21.41 -7.40
N ASN A 284 16.89 -22.00 -7.83
CA ASN A 284 17.39 -23.25 -7.27
C ASN A 284 18.29 -23.09 -6.02
N SER A 285 18.90 -21.91 -5.82
CA SER A 285 19.72 -21.64 -4.65
C SER A 285 18.91 -20.99 -3.53
N THR A 286 19.20 -21.36 -2.29
CA THR A 286 18.65 -20.72 -1.09
C THR A 286 19.30 -19.37 -0.82
N PRO A 287 18.66 -18.47 -0.06
CA PRO A 287 19.27 -17.20 0.38
C PRO A 287 20.62 -17.39 1.07
N HIS A 288 20.79 -18.44 1.89
CA HIS A 288 22.06 -18.74 2.55
C HIS A 288 23.17 -19.08 1.54
N GLU A 289 22.91 -19.98 0.60
CA GLU A 289 23.88 -20.35 -0.45
C GLU A 289 24.26 -19.15 -1.32
N ILE A 290 23.30 -18.27 -1.62
CA ILE A 290 23.58 -17.04 -2.37
C ILE A 290 24.45 -16.08 -1.55
N HIS A 291 24.16 -15.93 -0.26
CA HIS A 291 24.93 -15.09 0.65
C HIS A 291 26.39 -15.57 0.77
N GLU A 292 26.61 -16.87 0.84
CA GLU A 292 27.96 -17.46 0.83
C GLU A 292 28.70 -17.20 -0.50
N LYS A 293 28.00 -17.34 -1.64
CA LYS A 293 28.62 -17.14 -2.96
C LYS A 293 28.93 -15.67 -3.27
N ILE A 294 28.11 -14.72 -2.80
CA ILE A 294 28.29 -13.29 -3.10
C ILE A 294 29.43 -12.65 -2.30
N ASN A 295 29.78 -13.25 -1.16
CA ASN A 295 30.95 -12.92 -0.33
C ASN A 295 31.01 -11.46 0.17
N PHE A 296 29.86 -10.81 0.35
CA PHE A 296 29.70 -9.56 1.08
C PHE A 296 28.29 -9.46 1.71
N ALA A 297 28.10 -8.53 2.64
CA ALA A 297 26.81 -8.32 3.32
C ALA A 297 26.12 -7.01 2.89
N PHE A 298 24.80 -7.01 2.82
CA PHE A 298 23.98 -5.83 2.51
C PHE A 298 23.71 -4.93 3.72
N ASP A 299 23.98 -5.42 4.93
CA ASP A 299 23.88 -4.68 6.18
C ASP A 299 25.05 -5.04 7.10
N LYS A 300 25.41 -4.14 8.02
CA LYS A 300 26.45 -4.39 9.03
C LYS A 300 26.06 -5.53 9.97
N ASN A 301 24.77 -5.76 10.17
CA ASN A 301 24.25 -6.90 10.90
C ASN A 301 24.02 -8.08 9.93
N PRO A 302 24.74 -9.21 10.09
CA PRO A 302 24.61 -10.37 9.21
C PRO A 302 23.19 -10.93 9.10
N GLN A 303 22.43 -10.93 10.21
CA GLN A 303 21.06 -11.41 10.22
C GLN A 303 20.16 -10.52 9.35
N LYS A 304 20.32 -9.20 9.44
CA LYS A 304 19.57 -8.26 8.59
C LYS A 304 19.95 -8.38 7.13
N SER A 305 21.24 -8.61 6.84
CA SER A 305 21.73 -8.87 5.47
C SER A 305 21.03 -10.08 4.86
N LEU A 306 20.93 -11.17 5.63
CA LEU A 306 20.25 -12.39 5.20
C LEU A 306 18.74 -12.15 5.01
N GLU A 307 18.06 -11.49 5.96
CA GLU A 307 16.63 -11.14 5.85
C GLU A 307 16.34 -10.30 4.60
N MET A 308 17.23 -9.37 4.25
CA MET A 308 17.12 -8.57 3.02
C MET A 308 17.22 -9.45 1.77
N LEU A 309 18.14 -10.43 1.77
CA LEU A 309 18.28 -11.38 0.67
C LEU A 309 17.08 -12.32 0.58
N GLU A 310 16.54 -12.80 1.70
CA GLU A 310 15.29 -13.57 1.75
C GLU A 310 14.12 -12.75 1.16
N ASN A 311 14.01 -11.46 1.50
CA ASN A 311 13.05 -10.55 0.90
C ASN A 311 13.28 -10.40 -0.60
N TYR A 312 14.53 -10.26 -1.05
CA TYR A 312 14.82 -10.21 -2.48
C TYR A 312 14.36 -11.48 -3.20
N VAL A 313 14.73 -12.66 -2.69
CA VAL A 313 14.32 -13.96 -3.27
C VAL A 313 12.79 -14.13 -3.24
N LYS A 314 12.09 -13.59 -2.25
CA LYS A 314 10.63 -13.58 -2.20
C LYS A 314 10.02 -12.68 -3.28
N TYR A 315 10.65 -11.55 -3.60
CA TYR A 315 10.08 -10.52 -4.47
C TYR A 315 10.81 -10.29 -5.81
N TYR A 316 11.80 -11.12 -6.18
CA TYR A 316 12.69 -10.87 -7.33
C TYR A 316 11.94 -10.66 -8.65
N ARG A 317 10.80 -11.35 -8.85
CA ARG A 317 9.95 -11.23 -10.04
C ARG A 317 9.26 -9.87 -10.19
N TYR A 318 9.13 -9.13 -9.08
CA TYR A 318 8.49 -7.80 -9.01
C TYR A 318 9.53 -6.67 -8.94
N TYR A 319 10.82 -7.02 -8.80
CA TYR A 319 11.90 -6.04 -8.68
C TYR A 319 12.13 -5.35 -10.02
N THR A 320 11.80 -4.06 -10.11
CA THR A 320 12.02 -3.24 -11.31
C THR A 320 13.40 -2.62 -11.27
N TYR A 321 14.17 -2.75 -12.36
CA TYR A 321 15.48 -2.11 -12.50
C TYR A 321 15.39 -0.93 -13.47
N PHE A 322 15.92 0.22 -13.05
CA PHE A 322 16.02 1.42 -13.87
C PHE A 322 17.48 1.64 -14.23
N SER A 323 17.80 1.66 -15.53
CA SER A 323 19.13 2.04 -16.01
C SER A 323 19.04 3.08 -17.11
N LYS A 324 20.05 3.96 -17.12
CA LYS A 324 20.33 4.77 -18.30
C LYS A 324 20.99 3.86 -19.33
N ILE A 325 20.36 3.71 -20.49
CA ILE A 325 21.01 3.11 -21.66
C ILE A 325 21.94 4.18 -22.22
N VAL A 326 23.25 3.98 -22.07
CA VAL A 326 24.27 4.76 -22.77
C VAL A 326 24.59 3.95 -24.03
N VAL A 327 23.96 4.33 -25.15
CA VAL A 327 24.27 3.77 -26.49
C VAL A 327 25.41 4.57 -27.08
#